data_AF-L8H8Y5-F1
#
_entry.id   AF-L8H8Y5-F1
#
_cell.length_a   1.000
_cell.length_b   1.000
_cell.length_c   1.000
_cell.angle_alpha   90.00
_cell.angle_beta   90.00
_cell.angle_gamma   90.00
#
_symmetry.space_group_name_H-M   'P 1'
#
loop_
_entity.id
_entity.type
_entity.pdbx_description
1 polymer ?
#
loop_
_entity_poly.entity_id
_entity_poly.type
_entity_poly.pdbx_seq_one_letter_code
_entity_poly.pdbx_strand_id
1 'polypeptide(L)'
;MQRGTQQLALQEELRKLQEQSSIHRLSERNCVELIMRLVKLGKLTEYVTPEQLESEIRDELMQHGGKVGVLNLPTLLNIDLNHIEARLAEMLKRDKRLQIMNGEVMTKYYLDGVAQEINEALAESGQIILTELAPRFSLTTDFVVQIVQERLGRTIKGQLEQGVLYTHLFIDRCKAQMRAAFSAITRPTPISQIVSTYSFNERLFYVRELENT
;
A
#
# COMPACT_ATOMS: atom_id res chain seq x y z
N MET A 1 -47.66 -49.34 49.52
CA MET A 1 -48.02 -49.69 48.14
C MET A 1 -48.27 -48.48 47.21
N GLN A 2 -48.56 -47.25 47.70
CA GLN A 2 -48.83 -46.08 46.83
C GLN A 2 -47.60 -45.26 46.39
N ARG A 3 -46.46 -45.34 47.10
CA ARG A 3 -45.24 -44.58 46.72
C ARG A 3 -44.47 -45.18 45.54
N GLY A 4 -44.49 -46.50 45.38
CA GLY A 4 -43.78 -47.18 44.28
C GLY A 4 -44.46 -46.98 42.92
N THR A 5 -45.79 -46.87 42.88
CA THR A 5 -46.54 -46.62 41.65
C THR A 5 -46.39 -45.18 41.15
N GLN A 6 -46.25 -44.21 42.06
CA GLN A 6 -45.95 -42.82 41.69
C GLN A 6 -44.56 -42.68 41.08
N GLN A 7 -43.56 -43.42 41.56
CA GLN A 7 -42.21 -43.38 40.98
C GLN A 7 -42.16 -43.98 39.57
N LEU A 8 -42.91 -45.06 39.32
CA LEU A 8 -43.01 -45.67 37.99
C LEU A 8 -43.71 -44.73 37.00
N ALA A 9 -44.81 -44.10 37.42
CA ALA A 9 -45.52 -43.12 36.59
C ALA A 9 -44.61 -41.92 36.24
N LEU A 10 -43.87 -41.39 37.22
CA LEU A 10 -42.94 -40.28 37.01
C LEU A 10 -41.78 -40.65 36.08
N GLN A 11 -41.26 -41.88 36.18
CA GLN A 11 -40.20 -42.38 35.31
C GLN A 11 -40.68 -42.54 33.86
N GLU A 12 -41.91 -42.99 33.66
CA GLU A 12 -42.48 -43.13 32.32
C GLU A 12 -42.80 -41.78 31.68
N GLU A 13 -43.23 -40.81 32.48
CA GLU A 13 -43.42 -39.41 32.05
C GLU A 13 -42.09 -38.74 31.71
N LEU A 14 -41.05 -38.91 32.56
CA LEU A 14 -39.70 -38.42 32.28
C LEU A 14 -39.10 -39.07 31.04
N ARG A 15 -39.34 -40.38 30.82
CA ARG A 15 -38.87 -41.08 29.63
C ARG A 15 -39.57 -40.57 28.36
N LYS A 16 -40.87 -40.28 28.42
CA LYS A 16 -41.59 -39.64 27.29
C LYS A 16 -41.09 -38.22 27.02
N LEU A 17 -40.80 -37.44 28.07
CA LEU A 17 -40.22 -36.10 27.95
C LEU A 17 -38.77 -36.13 27.44
N GLN A 18 -37.98 -37.16 27.79
CA GLN A 18 -36.63 -37.39 27.27
C GLN A 18 -36.64 -37.95 25.84
N GLU A 19 -37.60 -38.78 25.45
CA GLU A 19 -37.81 -39.17 24.05
C GLU A 19 -38.27 -37.97 23.19
N GLN A 20 -38.90 -36.96 23.82
CA GLN A 20 -39.17 -35.65 23.22
C GLN A 20 -37.98 -34.69 23.24
N SER A 21 -36.77 -35.15 23.62
CA SER A 21 -35.56 -34.32 23.55
C SER A 21 -35.22 -33.94 22.11
N SER A 22 -35.66 -32.72 21.76
CA SER A 22 -35.08 -31.81 20.77
C SER A 22 -34.44 -32.46 19.55
N ILE A 23 -35.25 -33.13 18.72
CA ILE A 23 -34.93 -33.26 17.30
C ILE A 23 -35.29 -31.93 16.63
N HIS A 24 -34.63 -30.84 17.02
CA HIS A 24 -34.44 -29.71 16.11
C HIS A 24 -33.32 -30.08 15.14
N ARG A 25 -33.51 -31.19 14.41
CA ARG A 25 -32.82 -31.36 13.14
C ARG A 25 -33.43 -30.32 12.23
N LEU A 26 -32.78 -29.17 12.17
CA LEU A 26 -33.02 -28.23 11.08
C LEU A 26 -32.91 -29.04 9.79
N SER A 27 -34.03 -29.15 9.07
CA SER A 27 -33.98 -29.68 7.71
C SER A 27 -32.97 -28.84 6.93
N GLU A 28 -32.27 -29.40 5.94
CA GLU A 28 -31.32 -28.62 5.14
C GLU A 28 -31.97 -27.33 4.61
N ARG A 29 -33.26 -27.37 4.29
CA ARG A 29 -34.07 -26.19 3.96
C ARG A 29 -34.13 -25.16 5.08
N ASN A 30 -34.39 -25.57 6.32
CA ASN A 30 -34.41 -24.64 7.46
C ASN A 30 -33.01 -24.14 7.81
N CYS A 31 -31.95 -24.96 7.64
CA CYS A 31 -30.56 -24.50 7.75
C CYS A 31 -30.25 -23.43 6.71
N VAL A 32 -30.60 -23.66 5.44
CA VAL A 32 -30.39 -22.70 4.35
C VAL A 32 -31.20 -21.42 4.58
N GLU A 33 -32.44 -21.52 5.04
CA GLU A 33 -33.27 -20.35 5.33
C GLU A 33 -32.75 -19.56 6.54
N LEU A 34 -32.27 -20.25 7.58
CA LEU A 34 -31.62 -19.60 8.73
C LEU A 34 -30.29 -18.97 8.35
N ILE A 35 -29.47 -19.62 7.53
CA ILE A 35 -28.23 -19.05 6.98
C ILE A 35 -28.57 -17.81 6.14
N MET A 36 -29.55 -17.88 5.23
CA MET A 36 -29.98 -16.73 4.44
C MET A 36 -30.53 -15.59 5.32
N ARG A 37 -31.27 -15.90 6.39
CA ARG A 37 -31.76 -14.89 7.34
C ARG A 37 -30.65 -14.30 8.18
N LEU A 38 -29.67 -15.10 8.61
CA LEU A 38 -28.49 -14.65 9.36
C LEU A 38 -27.52 -13.82 8.50
N VAL A 39 -27.39 -14.15 7.21
CA VAL A 39 -26.69 -13.33 6.19
C VAL A 39 -27.43 -12.01 6.00
N LYS A 40 -28.76 -12.01 5.86
CA LYS A 40 -29.57 -10.77 5.80
C LYS A 40 -29.48 -9.92 7.06
N LEU A 41 -29.27 -10.54 8.22
CA LEU A 41 -29.09 -9.87 9.52
C LEU A 41 -27.63 -9.47 9.78
N GLY A 42 -26.70 -9.73 8.85
CA GLY A 42 -25.28 -9.38 8.99
C GLY A 42 -24.55 -10.10 10.12
N LYS A 43 -25.08 -11.21 10.62
CA LYS A 43 -24.51 -11.97 11.77
C LYS A 43 -23.68 -13.20 11.37
N LEU A 44 -23.68 -13.56 10.09
CA LEU A 44 -22.81 -14.61 9.54
C LEU A 44 -21.77 -13.93 8.65
N THR A 45 -20.57 -13.74 9.20
CA THR A 45 -19.41 -13.13 8.51
C THR A 45 -18.70 -14.11 7.55
N GLU A 46 -19.07 -15.39 7.56
CA GLU A 46 -18.42 -16.45 6.74
C GLU A 46 -18.98 -16.61 5.30
N TYR A 47 -19.97 -15.81 4.90
CA TYR A 47 -20.49 -15.82 3.53
C TYR A 47 -20.36 -14.44 2.87
N VAL A 48 -19.16 -13.86 2.93
CA VAL A 48 -18.84 -12.78 1.99
C VAL A 48 -18.56 -13.45 0.65
N THR A 49 -19.43 -13.19 -0.33
CA THR A 49 -19.18 -13.65 -1.69
C THR A 49 -17.83 -13.09 -2.13
N PRO A 50 -16.92 -13.90 -2.71
CA PRO A 50 -15.58 -13.44 -3.06
C PRO A 50 -15.58 -12.20 -3.97
N GLU A 51 -16.66 -11.96 -4.72
CA GLU A 51 -16.86 -10.76 -5.54
C GLU A 51 -17.24 -9.51 -4.72
N GLN A 52 -18.02 -9.68 -3.65
CA GLN A 52 -18.35 -8.59 -2.73
C GLN A 52 -17.12 -8.16 -1.94
N LEU A 53 -16.29 -9.11 -1.49
CA LEU A 53 -15.03 -8.79 -0.82
C LEU A 53 -14.09 -7.96 -1.71
N GLU A 54 -14.04 -8.25 -3.02
CA GLU A 54 -13.25 -7.44 -3.96
C GLU A 54 -13.80 -6.02 -4.11
N SER A 55 -15.13 -5.86 -4.15
CA SER A 55 -15.77 -4.54 -4.18
C SER A 55 -15.44 -3.76 -2.92
N GLU A 56 -15.61 -4.38 -1.76
CA GLU A 56 -15.46 -3.74 -0.46
C GLU A 56 -14.00 -3.33 -0.21
N ILE A 57 -13.03 -4.20 -0.56
CA ILE A 57 -11.60 -3.84 -0.53
C ILE A 57 -11.35 -2.64 -1.45
N ARG A 58 -11.93 -2.60 -2.65
CA ARG A 58 -11.74 -1.48 -3.58
C ARG A 58 -12.37 -0.19 -3.05
N ASP A 59 -13.56 -0.27 -2.47
CA ASP A 59 -14.29 0.87 -1.91
C ASP A 59 -13.55 1.45 -0.69
N GLU A 60 -13.02 0.58 0.19
CA GLU A 60 -12.16 0.95 1.30
C GLU A 60 -10.84 1.58 0.81
N LEU A 61 -10.21 1.02 -0.23
CA LEU A 61 -9.03 1.63 -0.84
C LEU A 61 -9.33 3.02 -1.39
N MET A 62 -10.50 3.23 -2.00
CA MET A 62 -10.90 4.55 -2.50
C MET A 62 -11.20 5.53 -1.36
N GLN A 63 -11.88 5.10 -0.29
CA GLN A 63 -12.17 5.93 0.88
C GLN A 63 -10.89 6.37 1.60
N HIS A 64 -9.90 5.49 1.71
CA HIS A 64 -8.63 5.78 2.37
C HIS A 64 -7.58 6.44 1.45
N GLY A 65 -7.99 6.99 0.32
CA GLY A 65 -7.09 7.77 -0.54
C GLY A 65 -6.06 6.93 -1.31
N GLY A 66 -6.30 5.63 -1.47
CA GLY A 66 -5.53 4.75 -2.34
C GLY A 66 -4.32 4.06 -1.69
N LYS A 67 -4.07 4.27 -0.39
CA LYS A 67 -3.07 3.53 0.41
C LYS A 67 -3.72 2.96 1.68
N VAL A 68 -3.68 1.64 1.86
CA VAL A 68 -4.19 0.99 3.07
C VAL A 68 -3.26 -0.12 3.54
N GLY A 69 -2.92 -0.12 4.82
CA GLY A 69 -2.20 -1.24 5.45
C GLY A 69 -3.07 -2.49 5.48
N VAL A 70 -2.53 -3.64 5.07
CA VAL A 70 -3.23 -4.94 5.09
C VAL A 70 -3.70 -5.29 6.51
N LEU A 71 -3.04 -4.78 7.55
CA LEU A 71 -3.43 -4.95 8.95
C LEU A 71 -4.69 -4.18 9.36
N ASN A 72 -5.05 -3.10 8.64
CA ASN A 72 -6.24 -2.30 8.95
C ASN A 72 -7.49 -2.84 8.24
N LEU A 73 -7.32 -3.59 7.14
CA LEU A 73 -8.43 -4.19 6.39
C LEU A 73 -9.28 -5.14 7.26
N PRO A 74 -8.70 -6.04 8.09
CA PRO A 74 -9.48 -6.90 8.98
C PRO A 74 -10.36 -6.13 9.96
N THR A 75 -9.91 -4.99 10.48
CA THR A 75 -10.71 -4.18 11.42
C THR A 75 -11.84 -3.41 10.75
N LEU A 76 -11.66 -3.03 9.49
CA LEU A 76 -12.66 -2.30 8.70
C LEU A 76 -13.73 -3.25 8.15
N LEU A 77 -13.29 -4.36 7.56
CA LEU A 77 -14.16 -5.34 6.91
C LEU A 77 -14.70 -6.39 7.91
N ASN A 78 -14.11 -6.48 9.10
CA ASN A 78 -14.45 -7.46 10.13
C ASN A 78 -14.37 -8.92 9.62
N ILE A 79 -13.38 -9.18 8.76
CA ILE A 79 -13.08 -10.47 8.09
C ILE A 79 -11.65 -10.89 8.46
N ASP A 80 -11.42 -12.20 8.55
CA ASP A 80 -10.08 -12.73 8.84
C ASP A 80 -9.05 -12.34 7.79
N LEU A 81 -7.87 -11.97 8.27
CA LEU A 81 -6.71 -11.58 7.47
C LEU A 81 -6.36 -12.62 6.39
N ASN A 82 -6.47 -13.91 6.69
CA ASN A 82 -6.13 -14.99 5.75
C ASN A 82 -7.02 -14.96 4.50
N HIS A 83 -8.31 -14.67 4.65
CA HIS A 83 -9.24 -14.59 3.53
C HIS A 83 -9.01 -13.32 2.70
N ILE A 84 -8.69 -12.22 3.38
CA ILE A 84 -8.34 -10.94 2.73
C ILE A 84 -7.05 -11.11 1.92
N GLU A 85 -5.97 -11.65 2.50
CA GLU A 85 -4.69 -11.85 1.82
C GLU A 85 -4.80 -12.79 0.62
N ALA A 86 -5.50 -13.92 0.78
CA ALA A 86 -5.73 -14.85 -0.32
C ALA A 86 -6.46 -14.18 -1.48
N ARG A 87 -7.49 -13.38 -1.18
CA ARG A 87 -8.26 -12.68 -2.21
C ARG A 87 -7.50 -11.53 -2.83
N LEU A 88 -6.76 -10.77 -2.03
CA LEU A 88 -5.92 -9.66 -2.48
C LEU A 88 -4.80 -10.17 -3.40
N ALA A 89 -4.23 -11.34 -3.13
CA ALA A 89 -3.27 -12.01 -4.01
C ALA A 89 -3.90 -12.44 -5.34
N GLU A 90 -5.17 -12.88 -5.36
CA GLU A 90 -5.90 -13.12 -6.61
C GLU A 90 -6.20 -11.82 -7.37
N MET A 91 -6.59 -10.76 -6.65
CA MET A 91 -6.83 -9.45 -7.24
C MET A 91 -5.55 -8.90 -7.88
N LEU A 92 -4.40 -9.00 -7.23
CA LEU A 92 -3.11 -8.57 -7.80
C LEU A 92 -2.77 -9.31 -9.11
N LYS A 93 -3.15 -10.59 -9.22
CA LYS A 93 -2.95 -11.36 -10.46
C LYS A 93 -3.86 -10.88 -11.59
N ARG A 94 -5.09 -10.46 -11.26
CA ARG A 94 -6.10 -10.01 -12.24
C ARG A 94 -5.92 -8.53 -12.59
N ASP A 95 -5.68 -7.69 -11.60
CA ASP A 95 -5.61 -6.23 -11.68
C ASP A 95 -4.18 -5.73 -11.41
N LYS A 96 -3.46 -5.41 -12.49
CA LYS A 96 -2.12 -4.75 -12.42
C LYS A 96 -2.14 -3.31 -11.87
N ARG A 97 -3.31 -2.81 -11.49
CA ARG A 97 -3.51 -1.46 -10.93
C ARG A 97 -3.30 -1.43 -9.42
N LEU A 98 -3.26 -2.59 -8.78
CA LEU A 98 -2.97 -2.73 -7.36
C LEU A 98 -1.53 -3.22 -7.21
N GLN A 99 -0.82 -2.70 -6.22
CA GLN A 99 0.49 -3.18 -5.82
C GLN A 99 0.49 -3.35 -4.30
N ILE A 100 1.06 -4.45 -3.82
CA ILE A 100 1.31 -4.66 -2.39
C ILE A 100 2.81 -4.58 -2.16
N MET A 101 3.24 -3.76 -1.22
CA MET A 101 4.62 -3.74 -0.72
C MET A 101 4.63 -3.48 0.78
N ASN A 102 5.52 -4.17 1.50
CA ASN A 102 5.68 -4.06 2.96
C ASN A 102 4.39 -4.21 3.78
N GLY A 103 3.42 -5.00 3.29
CA GLY A 103 2.12 -5.14 3.97
C GLY A 103 1.21 -3.92 3.80
N GLU A 104 1.49 -3.04 2.85
CA GLU A 104 0.60 -1.96 2.42
C GLU A 104 0.11 -2.21 0.99
N VAL A 105 -1.19 -2.03 0.78
CA VAL A 105 -1.83 -2.07 -0.54
C VAL A 105 -1.92 -0.65 -1.07
N MET A 106 -1.39 -0.45 -2.26
CA MET A 106 -1.38 0.83 -2.94
C MET A 106 -2.05 0.71 -4.30
N THR A 107 -2.88 1.69 -4.64
CA THR A 107 -3.45 1.81 -5.96
C THR A 107 -2.49 2.58 -6.87
N LYS A 108 -2.47 2.25 -8.16
CA LYS A 108 -1.72 3.01 -9.17
C LYS A 108 -2.06 4.51 -9.15
N TYR A 109 -3.30 4.87 -8.88
CA TYR A 109 -3.72 6.27 -8.71
C TYR A 109 -2.95 6.99 -7.60
N TYR A 110 -2.73 6.33 -6.46
CA TYR A 110 -1.92 6.88 -5.36
C TYR A 110 -0.47 7.07 -5.80
N LEU A 111 0.12 6.07 -6.47
CA LEU A 111 1.50 6.15 -6.97
C LEU A 111 1.68 7.25 -8.02
N ASP A 112 0.70 7.41 -8.92
CA ASP A 112 0.71 8.47 -9.92
C ASP A 112 0.55 9.86 -9.25
N GLY A 113 -0.25 9.97 -8.19
CA GLY A 113 -0.36 11.18 -7.35
C GLY A 113 0.95 11.53 -6.63
N VAL A 114 1.59 10.55 -5.99
CA VAL A 114 2.92 10.72 -5.37
C VAL A 114 3.94 11.16 -6.42
N ALA A 115 3.96 10.52 -7.60
CA ALA A 115 4.88 10.92 -8.67
C ALA A 115 4.65 12.37 -9.15
N GLN A 116 3.39 12.80 -9.19
CA GLN A 116 3.05 14.18 -9.55
C GLN A 116 3.51 15.17 -8.47
N GLU A 117 3.26 14.89 -7.20
CA GLU A 117 3.71 15.72 -6.08
C GLU A 117 5.24 15.83 -6.04
N ILE A 118 5.94 14.72 -6.28
CA ILE A 118 7.42 14.72 -6.42
C ILE A 118 7.85 15.62 -7.58
N ASN A 119 7.16 15.56 -8.72
CA ASN A 119 7.49 16.38 -9.88
C ASN A 119 7.23 17.89 -9.64
N GLU A 120 6.15 18.23 -8.94
CA GLU A 120 5.83 19.61 -8.56
C GLU A 120 6.89 20.15 -7.57
N ALA A 121 7.18 19.40 -6.51
CA ALA A 121 8.25 19.75 -5.57
C ALA A 121 9.60 19.90 -6.29
N LEU A 122 9.89 19.03 -7.26
CA LEU A 122 11.13 19.06 -8.04
C LEU A 122 11.19 20.33 -8.90
N ALA A 123 10.07 20.74 -9.49
CA ALA A 123 9.99 21.95 -10.30
C ALA A 123 10.20 23.22 -9.45
N GLU A 124 9.73 23.24 -8.20
CA GLU A 124 9.91 24.36 -7.27
C GLU A 124 11.34 24.47 -6.73
N SER A 125 11.90 23.35 -6.28
CA SER A 125 13.22 23.32 -5.62
C SER A 125 14.39 23.19 -6.60
N GLY A 126 14.17 22.65 -7.80
CA GLY A 126 15.18 22.35 -8.81
C GLY A 126 16.01 21.09 -8.54
N GLN A 127 16.18 20.70 -7.27
CA GLN A 127 16.83 19.47 -6.81
C GLN A 127 16.13 18.90 -5.55
N ILE A 128 15.99 17.58 -5.46
CA ILE A 128 15.39 16.90 -4.30
C ILE A 128 16.19 15.66 -3.93
N ILE A 129 16.44 15.48 -2.63
CA ILE A 129 17.04 14.26 -2.09
C ILE A 129 15.93 13.27 -1.72
N LEU A 130 15.93 12.08 -2.32
CA LEU A 130 14.86 11.10 -2.11
C LEU A 130 14.84 10.51 -0.68
N THR A 131 15.98 10.50 0.02
CA THR A 131 16.06 10.05 1.42
C THR A 131 15.29 10.96 2.37
N GLU A 132 15.22 12.27 2.08
CA GLU A 132 14.45 13.24 2.87
C GLU A 132 12.97 13.23 2.52
N LEU A 133 12.66 12.79 1.30
CA LEU A 133 11.31 12.73 0.76
C LEU A 133 10.55 11.46 1.18
N ALA A 134 11.26 10.33 1.28
CA ALA A 134 10.67 9.03 1.61
C ALA A 134 9.85 9.01 2.93
N PRO A 135 10.31 9.62 4.04
CA PRO A 135 9.54 9.68 5.28
C PRO A 135 8.20 10.42 5.14
N ARG A 136 8.10 11.41 4.24
CA ARG A 136 6.87 12.19 4.05
C ARG A 136 5.71 11.33 3.53
N PHE A 137 6.03 10.33 2.71
CA PHE A 137 5.05 9.40 2.15
C PHE A 137 4.88 8.14 2.99
N SER A 138 5.64 8.01 4.09
CA SER A 138 5.79 6.77 4.88
C SER A 138 6.27 5.59 4.03
N LEU A 139 7.06 5.85 2.98
CA LEU A 139 7.60 4.85 2.08
C LEU A 139 9.11 4.68 2.32
N THR A 140 9.67 3.53 1.93
CA THR A 140 11.13 3.34 1.96
C THR A 140 11.78 4.10 0.81
N THR A 141 13.04 4.53 1.01
CA THR A 141 13.78 5.25 -0.04
C THR A 141 13.93 4.42 -1.31
N ASP A 142 14.22 3.12 -1.19
CA ASP A 142 14.32 2.21 -2.34
C ASP A 142 13.02 2.17 -3.16
N PHE A 143 11.87 2.19 -2.49
CA PHE A 143 10.59 2.16 -3.18
C PHE A 143 10.29 3.48 -3.88
N VAL A 144 10.59 4.62 -3.24
CA VAL A 144 10.47 5.94 -3.89
C VAL A 144 11.39 6.02 -5.12
N VAL A 145 12.62 5.51 -5.01
CA VAL A 145 13.55 5.40 -6.15
C VAL A 145 12.91 4.57 -7.28
N GLN A 146 12.29 3.44 -6.94
CA GLN A 146 11.65 2.56 -7.92
C GLN A 146 10.48 3.24 -8.64
N ILE A 147 9.60 3.93 -7.89
CA ILE A 147 8.48 4.72 -8.45
C ILE A 147 9.01 5.80 -9.39
N VAL A 148 10.04 6.54 -8.94
CA VAL A 148 10.64 7.62 -9.71
C VAL A 148 11.26 7.07 -11.00
N GLN A 149 11.98 5.95 -10.94
CA GLN A 149 12.58 5.30 -12.10
C GLN A 149 11.52 4.81 -13.11
N GLU A 150 10.42 4.21 -12.65
CA GLU A 150 9.34 3.73 -13.53
C GLU A 150 8.60 4.88 -14.24
N ARG A 151 8.57 6.07 -13.62
CA ARG A 151 7.85 7.25 -14.11
C ARG A 151 8.77 8.36 -14.65
N LEU A 152 10.08 8.13 -14.66
CA LEU A 152 11.08 9.05 -15.18
C LEU A 152 10.87 9.26 -16.69
N GLY A 153 10.85 10.51 -17.13
CA GLY A 153 10.65 10.87 -18.53
C GLY A 153 9.19 10.85 -19.02
N ARG A 154 8.24 10.30 -18.23
CA ARG A 154 6.80 10.42 -18.51
C ARG A 154 6.17 11.54 -17.70
N THR A 155 6.07 11.32 -16.38
CA THR A 155 5.46 12.27 -15.45
C THR A 155 6.54 13.15 -14.84
N ILE A 156 7.66 12.56 -14.45
CA ILE A 156 8.76 13.26 -13.79
C ILE A 156 9.75 13.73 -14.85
N LYS A 157 9.89 15.06 -15.00
CA LYS A 157 10.85 15.69 -15.91
C LYS A 157 12.15 16.01 -15.16
N GLY A 158 12.93 14.98 -14.87
CA GLY A 158 14.19 15.11 -14.17
C GLY A 158 15.15 13.97 -14.45
N GLN A 159 16.36 14.10 -13.93
CA GLN A 159 17.40 13.10 -13.96
C GLN A 159 17.66 12.62 -12.53
N LEU A 160 17.61 11.32 -12.32
CA LEU A 160 17.91 10.70 -11.03
C LEU A 160 19.38 10.28 -11.01
N GLU A 161 20.16 10.81 -10.09
CA GLU A 161 21.54 10.36 -9.83
C GLU A 161 21.76 10.11 -8.34
N GLN A 162 22.22 8.90 -8.00
CA GLN A 162 22.59 8.49 -6.64
C GLN A 162 21.55 8.85 -5.55
N GLY A 163 20.25 8.75 -5.87
CA GLY A 163 19.17 9.07 -4.92
C GLY A 163 18.83 10.56 -4.82
N VAL A 164 19.38 11.40 -5.70
CA VAL A 164 19.02 12.82 -5.84
C VAL A 164 18.40 13.05 -7.21
N LEU A 165 17.28 13.74 -7.23
CA LEU A 165 16.53 14.07 -8.44
C LEU A 165 16.82 15.53 -8.82
N TYR A 166 17.21 15.75 -10.07
CA TYR A 166 17.55 17.07 -10.59
C TYR A 166 16.67 17.44 -11.78
N THR A 167 16.31 18.72 -11.90
CA THR A 167 15.72 19.23 -13.14
C THR A 167 16.81 19.50 -14.18
N HIS A 168 16.48 19.33 -15.47
CA HIS A 168 17.39 19.69 -16.57
C HIS A 168 17.79 21.18 -16.51
N LEU A 169 16.85 22.06 -16.18
CA LEU A 169 17.14 23.49 -16.01
C LEU A 169 18.15 23.77 -14.89
N PHE A 170 18.06 23.05 -13.78
CA PHE A 170 19.02 23.18 -12.68
C PHE A 170 20.42 22.75 -13.12
N ILE A 171 20.52 21.60 -13.81
CA ILE A 171 21.80 21.10 -14.35
C ILE A 171 22.41 22.11 -15.34
N ASP A 172 21.61 22.67 -16.25
CA ASP A 172 22.09 23.62 -17.24
C ASP A 172 22.54 24.93 -16.60
N ARG A 173 21.83 25.41 -15.58
CA ARG A 173 22.25 26.57 -14.77
C ARG A 173 23.56 26.30 -14.05
N CYS A 174 23.72 25.16 -13.40
CA CYS A 174 24.99 24.77 -12.78
C CYS A 174 26.12 24.71 -13.80
N LYS A 175 25.91 24.08 -14.97
CA LYS A 175 26.91 24.04 -16.05
C LYS A 175 27.29 25.44 -16.54
N ALA A 176 26.32 26.34 -16.71
CA ALA A 176 26.58 27.71 -17.11
C ALA A 176 27.38 28.48 -16.05
N GLN A 177 27.04 28.33 -14.77
CA GLN A 177 27.79 28.92 -13.65
C GLN A 177 29.22 28.38 -13.58
N MET A 178 29.41 27.07 -13.74
CA MET A 178 30.75 26.46 -13.77
C MET A 178 31.57 27.01 -14.95
N ARG A 179 31.00 27.09 -16.16
CA ARG A 179 31.69 27.68 -17.32
C ARG A 179 32.05 29.14 -17.08
N ALA A 180 31.16 29.92 -16.48
CA ALA A 180 31.41 31.31 -16.13
C ALA A 180 32.54 31.44 -15.10
N ALA A 181 32.53 30.62 -14.05
CA ALA A 181 33.59 30.57 -13.04
C ALA A 181 34.95 30.22 -13.68
N PHE A 182 35.01 29.16 -14.49
CA PHE A 182 36.23 28.78 -15.20
C PHE A 182 36.72 29.84 -16.18
N SER A 183 35.81 30.52 -16.88
CA SER A 183 36.17 31.61 -17.78
C SER A 183 36.69 32.86 -17.05
N ALA A 184 36.30 33.07 -15.80
CA ALA A 184 36.74 34.20 -14.99
C ALA A 184 38.08 33.95 -14.28
N ILE A 185 38.53 32.69 -14.20
CA ILE A 185 39.79 32.31 -13.58
C ILE A 185 40.93 32.68 -14.53
N THR A 186 41.69 33.71 -14.13
CA THR A 186 42.82 34.26 -14.90
C THR A 186 44.18 33.73 -14.44
N ARG A 187 44.21 32.85 -13.43
CA ARG A 187 45.42 32.24 -12.86
C ARG A 187 45.15 30.77 -12.53
N PRO A 188 46.17 29.88 -12.52
CA PRO A 188 45.98 28.50 -12.10
C PRO A 188 45.47 28.44 -10.65
N THR A 189 44.19 28.09 -10.48
CA THR A 189 43.53 27.98 -9.18
C THR A 189 43.13 26.52 -8.96
N PRO A 190 43.42 25.92 -7.80
CA PRO A 190 43.03 24.54 -7.52
C PRO A 190 41.51 24.38 -7.48
N ILE A 191 41.01 23.24 -7.99
CA ILE A 191 39.57 22.94 -8.09
C ILE A 191 38.87 23.03 -6.73
N SER A 192 39.53 22.60 -5.66
CA SER A 192 39.01 22.67 -4.28
C SER A 192 38.60 24.09 -3.87
N GLN A 193 39.37 25.10 -4.28
CA GLN A 193 39.10 26.50 -3.98
C GLN A 193 37.92 27.05 -4.80
N ILE A 194 37.69 26.53 -6.00
CA ILE A 194 36.56 26.90 -6.86
C ILE A 194 35.26 26.30 -6.30
N VAL A 195 35.29 25.03 -5.90
CA VAL A 195 34.16 24.34 -5.27
C VAL A 195 33.76 25.06 -3.98
N SER A 196 34.74 25.39 -3.11
CA SER A 196 34.43 26.06 -1.84
C SER A 196 33.89 27.48 -2.01
N THR A 197 34.33 28.20 -3.06
CA THR A 197 33.92 29.60 -3.30
C THR A 197 32.52 29.71 -3.90
N TYR A 198 32.14 28.74 -4.75
CA TYR A 198 30.85 28.77 -5.44
C TYR A 198 29.81 27.80 -4.88
N SER A 199 30.12 27.09 -3.77
CA SER A 199 29.27 26.07 -3.15
C SER A 199 28.75 25.03 -4.14
N PHE A 200 29.54 24.73 -5.18
CA PHE A 200 29.20 23.67 -6.11
C PHE A 200 29.27 22.33 -5.37
N ASN A 201 28.31 21.45 -5.61
CA ASN A 201 28.40 20.10 -5.07
C ASN A 201 29.58 19.39 -5.75
N GLU A 202 30.61 19.00 -4.98
CA GLU A 202 31.81 18.31 -5.50
C GLU A 202 31.44 17.12 -6.40
N ARG A 203 30.30 16.49 -6.10
CA ARG A 203 29.77 15.33 -6.83
C ARG A 203 29.45 15.63 -8.29
N LEU A 204 29.11 16.86 -8.66
CA LEU A 204 28.87 17.28 -10.05
C LEU A 204 30.14 17.24 -10.91
N PHE A 205 31.32 17.33 -10.31
CA PHE A 205 32.60 17.29 -11.03
C PHE A 205 33.08 15.87 -11.32
N TYR A 206 32.72 14.89 -10.48
CA TYR A 206 33.16 13.49 -10.61
C TYR A 206 32.25 12.62 -11.50
N VAL A 207 31.09 13.12 -11.95
CA VAL A 207 30.15 12.35 -12.80
C VAL A 207 30.80 11.84 -14.11
N ARG A 208 31.90 12.47 -14.56
CA ARG A 208 32.55 12.12 -15.84
C ARG A 208 33.71 11.12 -15.77
N GLU A 209 34.14 10.69 -14.58
CA GLU A 209 35.30 9.79 -14.47
C GLU A 209 34.93 8.29 -14.52
N LEU A 210 33.64 7.93 -14.58
CA LEU A 210 33.18 6.53 -14.63
C LEU A 210 32.63 6.08 -16.00
N GLU A 211 32.63 6.93 -17.03
CA GLU A 211 32.27 6.53 -18.41
C GLU A 211 33.50 6.12 -19.26
N ASN A 212 34.70 6.08 -18.69
CA ASN A 212 35.92 5.62 -19.38
C ASN A 212 36.68 4.59 -18.53
N THR A 213 36.12 3.38 -18.43
CA THR A 213 36.88 2.12 -18.27
C THR A 213 36.11 0.98 -18.91
#